data_AF-A0A7J9LBS4-F1
#
_entry.id   AF-A0A7J9LBS4-F1
#
_cell.length_a   1.000
_cell.length_b   1.000
_cell.length_c   1.000
_cell.angle_alpha   90.00
_cell.angle_beta   90.00
_cell.angle_gamma   90.00
#
_symmetry.space_group_name_H-M   'P 1'
#
loop_
_entity.id
_entity.type
_entity.pdbx_description
1 polymer ?
#
loop_
_entity_poly.entity_id
_entity_poly.type
_entity_poly.pdbx_seq_one_letter_code
_entity_poly.pdbx_strand_id
1 'polypeptide(L)'
;MTPFSCLPCARSTTSPDAFLLRYPHLRLPKCRHYEHQLPKIENLMLRPFQVPTRPYLPILSLRNSRFTHPCANISSFAEAEGGKEQNDEAIHLGTRQEGAKPNEEYLPGMAQAFNISSRTAFAIAIFIAFAALTLPFFMKSLGQGVGVKTKFLSYATLLFGFYMAWNIGANDVANAMGTSVGSGALTLRQAVVTAAILEFSGALLMGTHVTGTMQNGILVANMFQGKDTLLFAGLLSSLASAGTWLQVASYYGWPVSTTHCIVGSMVGFGLAYGGAGAVFWTSLARVASSWVISPVLGALVSFLVYKCIRRFVYSARNPGQAAAAAAPIAVFLGVTGISFAAFPLSKSFPIALAQALGCGAVGAVLVYNLIRKQLGHLLEKSASSHSEPQESNTQTKNLGLLSDVAGPKGTQLEIVYGVFGYMQVLSACFMSFAHGGNDVSNAIGPLAGALSILQGGASSAEIVIPNDVLAWGGFGIVAGLLIWGYRVIATIGKKITELTPTRGFAAEFAAASVVLFASKLALPISATHTLVGAVMGVGFARGLNSVRAETVREIVTSWAVTIPVGASLAVLYTWILTKLLSFIL
;
A
#
# COMPACT_ATOMS: atom_id res chain seq x y z
N MET A 1 -2.11 66.10 -37.21
CA MET A 1 -1.04 66.81 -37.95
C MET A 1 -0.37 65.80 -38.89
N THR A 2 -0.81 65.82 -40.15
CA THR A 2 -0.02 65.80 -41.41
C THR A 2 1.11 64.78 -41.68
N PRO A 3 1.36 64.40 -42.96
CA PRO A 3 1.18 63.02 -43.42
C PRO A 3 2.29 62.48 -44.38
N PHE A 4 2.05 61.28 -44.94
CA PHE A 4 2.36 60.79 -46.31
C PHE A 4 3.71 61.12 -47.02
N SER A 5 4.39 60.03 -47.40
CA SER A 5 5.09 59.72 -48.70
C SER A 5 6.18 60.63 -49.28
N CYS A 6 7.33 60.03 -49.66
CA CYS A 6 7.91 60.01 -51.02
C CYS A 6 9.35 59.40 -51.07
N LEU A 7 9.58 58.49 -52.03
CA LEU A 7 10.87 58.11 -52.65
C LEU A 7 11.27 59.18 -53.70
N PRO A 8 12.41 59.11 -54.46
CA PRO A 8 13.67 58.35 -54.34
C PRO A 8 14.95 59.24 -54.56
N CYS A 9 16.17 58.68 -54.45
CA CYS A 9 17.18 58.59 -55.54
C CYS A 9 18.61 58.17 -55.08
N ALA A 10 19.14 57.15 -55.78
CA ALA A 10 20.51 57.00 -56.31
C ALA A 10 21.68 56.34 -55.52
N ARG A 11 22.23 55.31 -56.21
CA ARG A 11 23.60 54.74 -56.23
C ARG A 11 23.95 53.76 -55.09
N SER A 12 24.51 52.56 -55.31
CA SER A 12 25.12 51.92 -56.49
C SER A 12 25.22 50.39 -56.29
N THR A 13 24.86 49.61 -57.31
CA THR A 13 25.49 48.37 -57.86
C THR A 13 26.10 47.33 -56.91
N THR A 14 25.94 46.00 -56.99
CA THR A 14 25.32 45.01 -57.92
C THR A 14 25.54 43.62 -57.27
N SER A 15 24.55 42.71 -57.28
CA SER A 15 24.73 41.23 -57.24
C SER A 15 24.88 40.70 -58.69
N PRO A 16 24.89 39.39 -59.06
CA PRO A 16 24.80 38.09 -58.34
C PRO A 16 25.72 36.94 -58.91
N ASP A 17 25.52 35.72 -58.37
CA ASP A 17 25.80 34.34 -58.86
C ASP A 17 26.56 34.05 -60.18
N ALA A 18 27.48 33.04 -60.14
CA ALA A 18 27.43 31.78 -60.92
C ALA A 18 28.79 31.03 -61.03
N PHE A 19 28.71 29.73 -61.41
CA PHE A 19 29.70 28.87 -62.11
C PHE A 19 30.63 27.89 -61.35
N LEU A 20 30.21 26.62 -61.36
CA LEU A 20 30.88 25.42 -61.91
C LEU A 20 32.36 25.54 -62.40
N LEU A 21 33.25 24.65 -61.92
CA LEU A 21 33.93 23.57 -62.71
C LEU A 21 35.15 22.93 -62.00
N ARG A 22 35.23 21.58 -62.12
CA ARG A 22 36.41 20.69 -62.35
C ARG A 22 37.44 20.36 -61.25
N TYR A 23 37.29 19.14 -60.70
CA TYR A 23 38.17 17.93 -60.80
C TYR A 23 39.55 18.06 -61.47
N PRO A 24 40.59 17.23 -61.13
CA PRO A 24 40.48 15.76 -61.29
C PRO A 24 41.44 14.76 -60.55
N HIS A 25 41.11 13.46 -60.72
CA HIS A 25 41.95 12.23 -60.70
C HIS A 25 42.45 11.64 -59.36
N LEU A 26 42.63 10.32 -59.15
CA LEU A 26 42.12 9.03 -59.68
C LEU A 26 42.95 7.94 -58.94
N ARG A 27 42.34 6.85 -58.46
CA ARG A 27 42.79 5.43 -58.56
C ARG A 27 42.50 4.54 -57.33
N LEU A 28 41.61 3.58 -57.58
CA LEU A 28 41.59 2.23 -57.01
C LEU A 28 42.85 1.44 -57.38
N PRO A 29 43.14 0.35 -56.63
CA PRO A 29 43.34 -0.93 -57.30
C PRO A 29 42.55 -2.10 -56.68
N LYS A 30 42.36 -3.12 -57.54
CA LYS A 30 41.73 -4.44 -57.34
C LYS A 30 42.72 -5.51 -56.86
N CYS A 31 42.15 -6.55 -56.24
CA CYS A 31 42.51 -7.99 -56.27
C CYS A 31 43.91 -8.50 -55.86
N ARG A 32 43.93 -9.44 -54.89
CA ARG A 32 44.46 -10.80 -55.12
C ARG A 32 43.95 -11.84 -54.11
N HIS A 33 43.61 -13.00 -54.65
CA HIS A 33 43.35 -14.27 -53.98
C HIS A 33 44.51 -14.71 -53.08
N TYR A 34 44.19 -15.42 -51.99
CA TYR A 34 44.85 -16.67 -51.63
C TYR A 34 43.87 -17.54 -50.82
N GLU A 35 43.49 -18.68 -51.41
CA GLU A 35 43.00 -19.86 -50.68
C GLU A 35 44.16 -20.39 -49.83
N HIS A 36 43.89 -20.82 -48.59
CA HIS A 36 44.37 -22.12 -48.13
C HIS A 36 43.59 -22.62 -46.92
N GLN A 37 43.32 -23.91 -47.00
CA GLN A 37 42.55 -24.77 -46.13
C GLN A 37 43.12 -24.91 -44.71
N LEU A 38 42.22 -25.26 -43.79
CA LEU A 38 42.47 -25.91 -42.48
C LEU A 38 43.59 -26.98 -42.54
N PRO A 39 44.35 -27.17 -41.44
CA PRO A 39 43.97 -28.15 -40.42
C PRO A 39 44.10 -27.58 -38.98
N LYS A 40 43.15 -27.84 -38.07
CA LYS A 40 42.98 -29.06 -37.23
C LYS A 40 44.08 -29.22 -36.17
N ILE A 41 43.64 -29.51 -34.94
CA ILE A 41 44.39 -30.00 -33.76
C ILE A 41 45.01 -28.88 -32.92
N GLU A 42 44.90 -28.78 -31.60
CA GLU A 42 44.10 -29.32 -30.49
C GLU A 42 44.59 -28.51 -29.26
N ASN A 43 43.81 -28.51 -28.16
CA ASN A 43 44.25 -28.66 -26.76
C ASN A 43 45.68 -28.22 -26.39
N LEU A 44 45.97 -27.52 -25.30
CA LEU A 44 45.32 -27.37 -24.02
C LEU A 44 46.20 -26.38 -23.25
N MET A 45 45.57 -25.55 -22.42
CA MET A 45 45.98 -25.15 -21.07
C MET A 45 47.43 -25.44 -20.61
N LEU A 46 48.12 -24.40 -20.08
CA LEU A 46 48.72 -24.42 -18.73
C LEU A 46 49.06 -22.99 -18.26
N ARG A 47 48.58 -22.67 -17.05
CA ARG A 47 48.71 -21.43 -16.22
C ARG A 47 50.15 -21.27 -15.66
N PRO A 48 50.50 -20.40 -14.67
CA PRO A 48 49.88 -19.19 -14.06
C PRO A 48 50.90 -18.01 -13.86
N PHE A 49 50.45 -16.82 -13.45
CA PHE A 49 51.02 -16.02 -12.32
C PHE A 49 50.31 -14.64 -12.19
N GLN A 50 49.87 -14.27 -10.99
CA GLN A 50 49.42 -12.93 -10.57
C GLN A 50 50.64 -12.07 -10.17
N VAL A 51 50.68 -10.74 -10.05
CA VAL A 51 49.91 -9.73 -9.25
C VAL A 51 50.38 -8.30 -9.73
N PRO A 52 50.01 -7.14 -9.14
CA PRO A 52 48.78 -6.32 -9.19
C PRO A 52 48.95 -4.94 -9.89
N THR A 53 47.87 -4.15 -10.06
CA THR A 53 47.84 -2.70 -9.76
C THR A 53 46.40 -2.14 -9.76
N ARG A 54 46.04 -1.40 -8.70
CA ARG A 54 44.86 -0.52 -8.53
C ARG A 54 45.17 0.88 -9.14
N PRO A 55 44.28 1.89 -9.07
CA PRO A 55 42.82 1.95 -9.28
C PRO A 55 42.45 3.11 -10.26
N TYR A 56 41.30 3.05 -10.94
CA TYR A 56 40.68 4.25 -11.51
C TYR A 56 39.17 4.25 -11.26
N LEU A 57 38.70 5.27 -10.54
CA LEU A 57 37.32 5.75 -10.55
C LEU A 57 36.96 6.21 -11.97
N PRO A 58 35.70 6.05 -12.39
CA PRO A 58 35.02 7.20 -12.99
C PRO A 58 33.57 7.35 -12.54
N ILE A 59 33.30 8.48 -11.90
CA ILE A 59 32.38 9.55 -12.35
C ILE A 59 31.17 9.11 -13.19
N LEU A 60 29.99 9.30 -12.60
CA LEU A 60 28.69 9.68 -13.20
C LEU A 60 28.60 9.61 -14.73
N SER A 61 28.06 8.50 -15.23
CA SER A 61 27.40 8.43 -16.53
C SER A 61 25.92 8.14 -16.31
N LEU A 62 25.12 9.21 -16.29
CA LEU A 62 23.66 9.14 -16.46
C LEU A 62 23.38 8.72 -17.91
N ARG A 63 23.39 7.41 -18.15
CA ARG A 63 23.04 6.82 -19.44
C ARG A 63 21.68 6.15 -19.33
N ASN A 64 20.67 6.84 -19.84
CA ASN A 64 19.34 6.37 -20.25
C ASN A 64 18.89 5.04 -19.61
N SER A 65 18.31 5.10 -18.40
CA SER A 65 17.39 4.06 -17.97
C SER A 65 16.14 4.16 -18.84
N ARG A 66 15.97 3.22 -19.77
CA ARG A 66 14.62 2.90 -20.27
C ARG A 66 13.78 2.59 -19.03
N PHE A 67 12.77 3.41 -18.77
CA PHE A 67 11.71 3.09 -17.81
C PHE A 67 11.18 1.70 -18.18
N THR A 68 11.50 0.70 -17.36
CA THR A 68 10.85 -0.60 -17.45
C THR A 68 9.39 -0.41 -17.09
N HIS A 69 8.53 -0.66 -18.07
CA HIS A 69 7.08 -0.62 -17.97
C HIS A 69 6.58 -1.36 -16.72
N PRO A 70 5.58 -0.84 -15.99
CA PRO A 70 4.78 -1.68 -15.11
C PRO A 70 3.91 -2.58 -16.01
N CYS A 71 4.48 -3.67 -16.48
CA CYS A 71 3.73 -4.72 -17.16
C CYS A 71 3.17 -5.65 -16.09
N ALA A 72 1.86 -5.58 -15.86
CA ALA A 72 1.12 -6.78 -15.49
C ALA A 72 1.34 -7.78 -16.64
N ASN A 73 2.04 -8.88 -16.41
CA ASN A 73 2.25 -9.89 -17.45
C ASN A 73 0.91 -10.51 -17.81
N ILE A 74 0.33 -10.10 -18.94
CA ILE A 74 -0.98 -10.54 -19.44
C ILE A 74 -1.06 -12.07 -19.51
N SER A 75 0.06 -12.76 -19.78
CA SER A 75 0.13 -14.22 -19.87
C SER A 75 -0.05 -14.96 -18.54
N SER A 76 0.18 -14.30 -17.39
CA SER A 76 0.05 -14.94 -16.07
C SER A 76 -1.42 -15.13 -15.64
N PHE A 77 -2.37 -14.47 -16.32
CA PHE A 77 -3.76 -14.41 -15.87
C PHE A 77 -4.69 -15.43 -16.54
N ALA A 78 -4.26 -16.08 -17.63
CA ALA A 78 -5.12 -16.94 -18.45
C ALA A 78 -5.25 -18.38 -17.92
N GLU A 79 -4.29 -18.88 -17.14
CA GLU A 79 -4.27 -20.28 -16.66
C GLU A 79 -5.17 -20.54 -15.44
N ALA A 80 -5.65 -19.51 -14.75
CA ALA A 80 -6.32 -19.68 -13.45
C ALA A 80 -7.82 -20.06 -13.51
N GLU A 81 -8.45 -20.15 -14.70
CA GLU A 81 -9.89 -20.42 -14.82
C GLU A 81 -10.28 -21.52 -15.84
N GLY A 82 -9.34 -22.42 -16.18
CA GLY A 82 -9.64 -23.66 -16.92
C GLY A 82 -10.33 -24.69 -16.01
N GLY A 83 -11.51 -25.17 -16.42
CA GLY A 83 -12.31 -26.13 -15.65
C GLY A 83 -11.60 -27.46 -15.40
N LYS A 84 -11.96 -28.10 -14.28
CA LYS A 84 -11.60 -29.49 -13.95
C LYS A 84 -12.20 -30.44 -14.98
N GLU A 85 -11.35 -31.11 -15.76
CA GLU A 85 -11.60 -32.44 -16.31
C GLU A 85 -10.26 -33.11 -16.70
N GLN A 86 -9.96 -34.20 -15.98
CA GLN A 86 -9.09 -35.36 -16.26
C GLN A 86 -7.75 -35.19 -17.01
N ASN A 87 -6.64 -35.44 -16.30
CA ASN A 87 -5.85 -36.66 -16.48
C ASN A 87 -4.88 -36.87 -15.30
N ASP A 88 -5.22 -37.82 -14.43
CA ASP A 88 -4.28 -38.49 -13.54
C ASP A 88 -3.46 -39.46 -14.39
N GLU A 89 -2.22 -39.09 -14.74
CA GLU A 89 -1.09 -40.01 -14.99
C GLU A 89 0.13 -39.22 -15.49
N ALA A 90 1.04 -38.87 -14.58
CA ALA A 90 2.48 -38.74 -14.83
C ALA A 90 3.21 -38.49 -13.50
N ILE A 91 3.21 -39.51 -12.64
CA ILE A 91 4.19 -39.61 -11.54
C ILE A 91 5.40 -40.38 -12.10
N HIS A 92 6.60 -39.88 -11.78
CA HIS A 92 7.93 -40.45 -12.05
C HIS A 92 8.47 -40.34 -13.49
N LEU A 93 9.34 -39.34 -13.73
CA LEU A 93 10.74 -39.56 -14.11
C LEU A 93 11.46 -38.21 -14.27
N GLY A 94 12.61 -38.04 -13.62
CA GLY A 94 13.50 -36.90 -13.92
C GLY A 94 14.29 -36.29 -12.77
N THR A 95 14.74 -37.07 -11.79
CA THR A 95 15.83 -36.64 -10.90
C THR A 95 17.11 -36.63 -11.72
N ARG A 96 17.51 -35.47 -12.25
CA ARG A 96 18.87 -35.27 -12.75
C ARG A 96 19.57 -34.24 -11.88
N GLN A 97 20.48 -34.76 -11.05
CA GLN A 97 21.50 -34.01 -10.35
C GLN A 97 22.33 -33.21 -11.37
N GLU A 98 22.38 -31.89 -11.21
CA GLU A 98 23.46 -31.09 -11.75
C GLU A 98 24.04 -30.18 -10.65
N GLY A 99 25.28 -30.48 -10.29
CA GLY A 99 26.31 -29.50 -9.94
C GLY A 99 26.08 -28.62 -8.72
N ALA A 100 26.67 -29.01 -7.60
CA ALA A 100 26.92 -28.14 -6.45
C ALA A 100 27.61 -26.83 -6.91
N LYS A 101 26.90 -25.70 -6.80
CA LYS A 101 27.50 -24.37 -6.78
C LYS A 101 27.91 -24.06 -5.33
N PRO A 102 29.19 -23.80 -5.04
CA PRO A 102 29.61 -23.41 -3.71
C PRO A 102 29.29 -21.92 -3.49
N ASN A 103 28.74 -21.61 -2.32
CA ASN A 103 28.50 -20.27 -1.76
C ASN A 103 27.29 -19.47 -2.29
N GLU A 104 26.07 -19.97 -2.07
CA GLU A 104 24.93 -19.07 -1.86
C GLU A 104 24.99 -18.55 -0.42
N GLU A 105 25.56 -17.36 -0.27
CA GLU A 105 25.47 -16.56 0.96
C GLU A 105 23.96 -16.32 1.23
N TYR A 106 23.42 -16.93 2.30
CA TYR A 106 22.02 -16.77 2.71
C TYR A 106 21.67 -15.27 2.80
N LEU A 107 20.97 -14.74 1.81
CA LEU A 107 20.51 -13.35 1.80
C LEU A 107 19.50 -13.18 2.96
N PRO A 108 19.73 -12.25 3.91
CA PRO A 108 18.79 -11.99 5.00
C PRO A 108 17.44 -11.55 4.43
N GLY A 109 16.33 -12.01 5.03
CA GLY A 109 14.99 -12.05 4.40
C GLY A 109 14.51 -10.79 3.66
N MET A 110 14.84 -9.57 4.13
CA MET A 110 14.50 -8.31 3.42
C MET A 110 15.24 -8.18 2.08
N ALA A 111 16.52 -8.54 2.04
CA ALA A 111 17.36 -8.46 0.84
C ALA A 111 16.85 -9.41 -0.25
N GLN A 112 16.46 -10.62 0.14
CA GLN A 112 15.83 -11.60 -0.74
C GLN A 112 14.45 -11.11 -1.21
N ALA A 113 13.59 -10.64 -0.30
CA ALA A 113 12.23 -10.21 -0.61
C ALA A 113 12.17 -9.05 -1.62
N PHE A 114 13.11 -8.11 -1.55
CA PHE A 114 13.15 -6.95 -2.46
C PHE A 114 14.11 -7.10 -3.63
N ASN A 115 14.81 -8.23 -3.73
CA ASN A 115 15.86 -8.46 -4.72
C ASN A 115 16.90 -7.31 -4.71
N ILE A 116 17.42 -7.01 -3.51
CA ILE A 116 18.46 -6.00 -3.26
C ILE A 116 19.66 -6.63 -2.55
N SER A 117 20.81 -5.96 -2.58
CA SER A 117 21.99 -6.46 -1.87
C SER A 117 21.82 -6.39 -0.34
N SER A 118 22.42 -7.33 0.39
CA SER A 118 22.46 -7.32 1.87
C SER A 118 23.01 -6.02 2.43
N ARG A 119 23.98 -5.40 1.72
CA ARG A 119 24.56 -4.10 2.10
C ARG A 119 23.54 -2.97 2.01
N THR A 120 22.71 -2.95 0.96
CA THR A 120 21.65 -1.96 0.80
C THR A 120 20.58 -2.14 1.86
N ALA A 121 20.15 -3.38 2.14
CA ALA A 121 19.17 -3.67 3.19
C ALA A 121 19.69 -3.22 4.57
N PHE A 122 20.94 -3.53 4.89
CA PHE A 122 21.57 -3.10 6.14
C PHE A 122 21.72 -1.58 6.25
N ALA A 123 22.10 -0.91 5.16
CA ALA A 123 22.18 0.55 5.12
C ALA A 123 20.81 1.20 5.38
N ILE A 124 19.74 0.70 4.75
CA ILE A 124 18.37 1.19 4.99
C ILE A 124 18.01 1.03 6.48
N ALA A 125 18.29 -0.13 7.07
CA ALA A 125 18.03 -0.38 8.49
C ALA A 125 18.79 0.59 9.40
N ILE A 126 20.08 0.86 9.12
CA ILE A 126 20.89 1.83 9.86
C ILE A 126 20.32 3.24 9.72
N PHE A 127 19.99 3.69 8.50
CA PHE A 127 19.44 5.04 8.29
C PHE A 127 18.13 5.22 9.03
N ILE A 128 17.26 4.22 9.00
CA ILE A 128 16.00 4.21 9.73
C ILE A 128 16.26 4.26 11.25
N ALA A 129 17.16 3.43 11.77
CA ALA A 129 17.49 3.43 13.20
C ALA A 129 18.11 4.76 13.64
N PHE A 130 19.01 5.33 12.84
CA PHE A 130 19.59 6.63 13.08
C PHE A 130 18.53 7.74 13.08
N ALA A 131 17.64 7.77 12.08
CA ALA A 131 16.53 8.71 12.03
C ALA A 131 15.57 8.53 13.22
N ALA A 132 15.28 7.27 13.60
CA ALA A 132 14.43 6.94 14.74
C ALA A 132 14.98 7.47 16.08
N LEU A 133 16.31 7.49 16.23
CA LEU A 133 16.97 7.98 17.44
C LEU A 133 17.27 9.48 17.40
N THR A 134 17.44 10.08 16.22
CA THR A 134 17.87 11.48 16.11
C THR A 134 16.74 12.47 15.86
N LEU A 135 15.74 12.13 15.05
CA LEU A 135 14.64 13.04 14.71
C LEU A 135 13.86 13.55 15.93
N PRO A 136 13.58 12.75 16.97
CA PRO A 136 12.86 13.23 18.15
C PRO A 136 13.53 14.42 18.84
N PHE A 137 14.86 14.56 18.76
CA PHE A 137 15.59 15.70 19.34
C PHE A 137 15.27 17.03 18.67
N PHE A 138 14.80 17.01 17.42
CA PHE A 138 14.46 18.20 16.63
C PHE A 138 12.95 18.48 16.61
N MET A 139 12.13 17.61 17.20
CA MET A 139 10.68 17.77 17.25
C MET A 139 10.28 18.87 18.24
N LYS A 140 9.32 19.71 17.85
CA LYS A 140 8.77 20.77 18.73
C LYS A 140 8.05 20.15 19.92
N SER A 141 7.43 18.99 19.68
CA SER A 141 6.72 18.19 20.68
C SER A 141 7.61 17.63 21.81
N LEU A 142 8.94 17.70 21.67
CA LEU A 142 9.86 17.44 22.78
C LEU A 142 9.75 18.49 23.91
N GLY A 143 9.14 19.65 23.61
CA GLY A 143 8.93 20.75 24.52
C GLY A 143 10.12 21.71 24.51
N GLN A 144 9.92 22.91 23.95
CA GLN A 144 10.86 24.01 24.08
C GLN A 144 10.63 24.71 25.43
N GLY A 145 11.68 24.88 26.23
CA GLY A 145 11.61 25.56 27.54
C GLY A 145 11.18 24.69 28.74
N VAL A 146 10.86 23.40 28.55
CA VAL A 146 10.58 22.47 29.67
C VAL A 146 11.86 21.90 30.28
N GLY A 147 11.77 21.46 31.54
CA GLY A 147 12.90 20.90 32.29
C GLY A 147 13.51 19.65 31.63
N VAL A 148 14.78 19.37 31.93
CA VAL A 148 15.56 18.26 31.34
C VAL A 148 14.87 16.90 31.55
N LYS A 149 14.30 16.68 32.74
CA LYS A 149 13.54 15.46 33.09
C LYS A 149 12.34 15.26 32.16
N THR A 150 11.55 16.31 31.93
CA THR A 150 10.40 16.29 31.01
C THR A 150 10.84 16.01 29.59
N LYS A 151 11.94 16.62 29.12
CA LYS A 151 12.49 16.34 27.77
C LYS A 151 12.88 14.87 27.60
N PHE A 152 13.52 14.27 28.61
CA PHE A 152 13.88 12.87 28.58
C PHE A 152 12.64 11.96 28.52
N LEU A 153 11.62 12.23 29.33
CA LEU A 153 10.36 11.47 29.32
C LEU A 153 9.58 11.65 28.01
N SER A 154 9.57 12.86 27.44
CA SER A 154 8.96 13.12 26.12
C SER A 154 9.70 12.38 25.01
N TYR A 155 11.04 12.34 25.05
CA TYR A 155 11.85 11.56 24.12
C TYR A 155 11.50 10.07 24.19
N ALA A 156 11.46 9.50 25.40
CA ALA A 156 11.05 8.10 25.60
C ALA A 156 9.63 7.86 25.09
N THR A 157 8.70 8.78 25.34
CA THR A 157 7.31 8.71 24.84
C THR A 157 7.26 8.65 23.31
N LEU A 158 8.05 9.48 22.63
CA LEU A 158 8.17 9.46 21.16
C LEU A 158 8.70 8.11 20.67
N LEU A 159 9.69 7.51 21.34
CA LEU A 159 10.20 6.18 20.96
C LEU A 159 9.16 5.07 21.13
N PHE A 160 8.34 5.11 22.18
CA PHE A 160 7.28 4.12 22.39
C PHE A 160 6.21 4.21 21.30
N GLY A 161 5.79 5.42 20.91
CA GLY A 161 4.85 5.56 19.80
C GLY A 161 5.46 5.23 18.44
N PHE A 162 6.75 5.50 18.24
CA PHE A 162 7.47 5.01 17.05
C PHE A 162 7.47 3.48 17.00
N TYR A 163 7.74 2.82 18.12
CA TYR A 163 7.73 1.36 18.21
C TYR A 163 6.34 0.78 17.90
N MET A 164 5.27 1.39 18.42
CA MET A 164 3.91 1.00 18.04
C MET A 164 3.65 1.23 16.54
N ALA A 165 3.96 2.42 16.02
CA ALA A 165 3.74 2.78 14.62
C ALA A 165 4.52 1.88 13.64
N TRP A 166 5.77 1.55 13.99
CA TRP A 166 6.56 0.53 13.29
C TRP A 166 5.81 -0.78 13.15
N ASN A 167 5.27 -1.26 14.25
CA ASN A 167 4.59 -2.53 14.28
C ASN A 167 3.26 -2.53 13.54
N ILE A 168 2.57 -1.38 13.50
CA ILE A 168 1.42 -1.16 12.61
C ILE A 168 1.85 -1.37 11.16
N GLY A 169 2.88 -0.65 10.68
CA GLY A 169 3.34 -0.78 9.30
C GLY A 169 3.84 -2.19 8.95
N ALA A 170 4.52 -2.86 9.88
CA ALA A 170 5.01 -4.22 9.68
C ALA A 170 3.87 -5.26 9.52
N ASN A 171 2.76 -5.10 10.26
CA ASN A 171 1.65 -6.04 10.20
C ASN A 171 0.65 -5.70 9.09
N ASP A 172 0.27 -4.43 9.01
CA ASP A 172 -0.95 -4.04 8.30
C ASP A 172 -0.76 -3.64 6.85
N VAL A 173 0.48 -3.45 6.37
CA VAL A 173 0.73 -3.20 4.93
C VAL A 173 0.16 -4.32 4.04
N ALA A 174 0.06 -5.53 4.58
CA ALA A 174 -0.55 -6.67 3.91
C ALA A 174 -2.06 -6.49 3.69
N ASN A 175 -2.73 -5.68 4.51
CA ASN A 175 -4.14 -5.33 4.33
C ASN A 175 -4.33 -4.39 3.13
N ALA A 176 -3.37 -3.51 2.83
CA ALA A 176 -3.49 -2.60 1.70
C ALA A 176 -2.97 -3.21 0.39
N MET A 177 -1.90 -4.00 0.45
CA MET A 177 -1.16 -4.44 -0.73
C MET A 177 -1.16 -5.96 -0.96
N GLY A 178 -1.58 -6.76 0.03
CA GLY A 178 -1.53 -8.22 -0.05
C GLY A 178 -2.35 -8.79 -1.20
N THR A 179 -3.50 -8.19 -1.50
CA THR A 179 -4.37 -8.57 -2.62
C THR A 179 -3.77 -8.23 -3.97
N SER A 180 -3.09 -7.09 -4.09
CA SER A 180 -2.39 -6.66 -5.31
C SER A 180 -1.12 -7.43 -5.60
N VAL A 181 -0.39 -7.86 -4.57
CA VAL A 181 0.73 -8.78 -4.72
C VAL A 181 0.23 -10.20 -5.00
N GLY A 182 -0.83 -10.64 -4.32
CA GLY A 182 -1.44 -11.96 -4.49
C GLY A 182 -2.04 -12.19 -5.88
N SER A 183 -2.63 -11.15 -6.49
CA SER A 183 -3.16 -11.22 -7.86
C SER A 183 -2.07 -11.08 -8.93
N GLY A 184 -0.83 -10.72 -8.57
CA GLY A 184 0.25 -10.44 -9.52
C GLY A 184 0.18 -9.06 -10.18
N ALA A 185 -0.70 -8.16 -9.72
CA ALA A 185 -0.78 -6.79 -10.22
C ALA A 185 0.45 -5.94 -9.82
N LEU A 186 1.01 -6.18 -8.63
CA LEU A 186 2.24 -5.54 -8.14
C LEU A 186 3.27 -6.57 -7.71
N THR A 187 4.54 -6.27 -7.98
CA THR A 187 5.64 -6.96 -7.28
C THR A 187 5.70 -6.50 -5.82
N LEU A 188 6.25 -7.35 -4.96
CA LEU A 188 6.42 -7.05 -3.54
C LEU A 188 7.17 -5.73 -3.29
N ARG A 189 8.22 -5.46 -4.07
CA ARG A 189 8.99 -4.21 -3.99
C ARG A 189 8.15 -3.00 -4.38
N GLN A 190 7.37 -3.09 -5.46
CA GLN A 190 6.50 -1.99 -5.89
C GLN A 190 5.42 -1.71 -4.84
N ALA A 191 4.78 -2.76 -4.33
CA ALA A 191 3.78 -2.67 -3.27
C ALA A 191 4.29 -1.93 -2.04
N VAL A 192 5.47 -2.31 -1.54
CA VAL A 192 6.06 -1.68 -0.34
C VAL A 192 6.43 -0.22 -0.57
N VAL A 193 7.02 0.13 -1.72
CA VAL A 193 7.37 1.53 -2.03
C VAL A 193 6.12 2.40 -2.20
N THR A 194 5.10 1.89 -2.88
CA THR A 194 3.84 2.60 -3.06
C THR A 194 3.10 2.78 -1.75
N ALA A 195 3.03 1.73 -0.91
CA ALA A 195 2.43 1.80 0.42
C ALA A 195 3.17 2.81 1.31
N ALA A 196 4.51 2.84 1.28
CA ALA A 196 5.29 3.81 2.05
C ALA A 196 4.86 5.26 1.80
N ILE A 197 4.71 5.64 0.53
CA ILE A 197 4.33 7.01 0.16
C ILE A 197 2.89 7.31 0.61
N LEU A 198 1.98 6.37 0.36
CA LEU A 198 0.55 6.60 0.54
C LEU A 198 0.09 6.46 1.98
N GLU A 199 0.63 5.52 2.74
CA GLU A 199 0.34 5.40 4.17
C GLU A 199 0.88 6.61 4.94
N PHE A 200 2.08 7.10 4.59
CA PHE A 200 2.60 8.34 5.17
C PHE A 200 1.71 9.55 4.83
N SER A 201 1.29 9.66 3.56
CA SER A 201 0.42 10.73 3.11
C SER A 201 -0.95 10.68 3.81
N GLY A 202 -1.53 9.49 3.95
CA GLY A 202 -2.78 9.26 4.67
C GLY A 202 -2.67 9.62 6.15
N ALA A 203 -1.59 9.18 6.80
CA ALA A 203 -1.31 9.48 8.21
C ALA A 203 -1.25 11.00 8.47
N LEU A 204 -0.60 11.76 7.59
CA LEU A 204 -0.50 13.22 7.72
C LEU A 204 -1.80 13.95 7.40
N LEU A 205 -2.51 13.56 6.34
CA LEU A 205 -3.66 14.32 5.84
C LEU A 205 -4.96 13.95 6.54
N MET A 206 -5.10 12.72 7.02
CA MET A 206 -6.34 12.21 7.63
C MET A 206 -6.20 11.78 9.09
N GLY A 207 -4.98 11.61 9.60
CA GLY A 207 -4.74 11.08 10.94
C GLY A 207 -5.36 11.89 12.06
N THR A 208 -5.47 13.22 11.91
CA THR A 208 -6.07 14.10 12.92
C THR A 208 -7.52 13.73 13.26
N HIS A 209 -8.31 13.31 12.28
CA HIS A 209 -9.75 13.06 12.43
C HIS A 209 -10.05 11.92 13.41
N VAL A 210 -9.28 10.83 13.37
CA VAL A 210 -9.53 9.64 14.20
C VAL A 210 -8.79 9.70 15.54
N THR A 211 -7.66 10.40 15.57
CA THR A 211 -6.76 10.40 16.74
C THR A 211 -7.40 11.00 18.00
N GLY A 212 -8.23 12.04 17.86
CA GLY A 212 -8.96 12.62 19.00
C GLY A 212 -9.90 11.60 19.69
N THR A 213 -10.56 10.73 18.91
CA THR A 213 -11.41 9.67 19.44
C THR A 213 -10.60 8.58 20.16
N MET A 214 -9.42 8.21 19.63
CA MET A 214 -8.56 7.20 20.28
C MET A 214 -7.98 7.70 21.62
N GLN A 215 -7.65 8.98 21.71
CA GLN A 215 -7.05 9.59 22.89
C GLN A 215 -8.03 9.69 24.07
N ASN A 216 -9.20 10.29 23.85
CA ASN A 216 -10.16 10.58 24.92
C ASN A 216 -11.30 9.53 25.02
N GLY A 217 -11.38 8.62 24.05
CA GLY A 217 -12.52 7.73 23.93
C GLY A 217 -12.44 6.48 24.82
N ILE A 218 -11.26 6.03 25.26
CA ILE A 218 -11.15 4.71 25.91
C ILE A 218 -11.02 4.80 27.42
N LEU A 219 -10.17 5.70 27.92
CA LEU A 219 -9.86 5.83 29.35
C LEU A 219 -10.42 7.13 29.94
N VAL A 220 -11.00 7.04 31.12
CA VAL A 220 -11.49 8.20 31.88
C VAL A 220 -10.31 8.83 32.63
N ALA A 221 -9.66 9.83 32.03
CA ALA A 221 -8.51 10.50 32.62
C ALA A 221 -8.78 11.04 34.04
N ASN A 222 -10.02 11.49 34.32
CA ASN A 222 -10.42 11.98 35.63
C ASN A 222 -10.29 10.94 36.76
N MET A 223 -10.41 9.64 36.46
CA MET A 223 -10.23 8.57 37.47
C MET A 223 -8.78 8.44 37.94
N PHE A 224 -7.85 9.08 37.23
CA PHE A 224 -6.43 9.12 37.55
C PHE A 224 -5.98 10.50 38.04
N GLN A 225 -6.91 11.39 38.42
CA GLN A 225 -6.54 12.68 39.03
C GLN A 225 -5.66 12.48 40.26
N GLY A 226 -4.52 13.17 40.30
CA GLY A 226 -3.51 13.01 41.34
C GLY A 226 -2.64 11.75 41.20
N LYS A 227 -2.83 10.97 40.12
CA LYS A 227 -2.04 9.78 39.75
C LYS A 227 -1.51 9.89 38.32
N ASP A 228 -1.11 11.09 37.91
CA ASP A 228 -0.69 11.39 36.54
C ASP A 228 0.47 10.49 36.07
N THR A 229 1.42 10.16 36.97
CA THR A 229 2.51 9.21 36.69
C THR A 229 2.01 7.82 36.34
N LEU A 230 0.91 7.36 36.97
CA LEU A 230 0.31 6.05 36.70
C LEU A 230 -0.39 6.04 35.35
N LEU A 231 -1.15 7.09 35.03
CA LEU A 231 -1.80 7.24 33.72
C LEU A 231 -0.75 7.32 32.60
N PHE A 232 0.30 8.11 32.80
CA PHE A 232 1.43 8.21 31.88
C PHE A 232 2.09 6.83 31.65
N ALA A 233 2.40 6.10 32.73
CA ALA A 233 2.96 4.76 32.64
C ALA A 233 2.01 3.79 31.91
N GLY A 234 0.71 3.86 32.15
CA GLY A 234 -0.30 3.05 31.50
C GLY A 234 -0.41 3.28 29.99
N LEU A 235 -0.35 4.54 29.55
CA LEU A 235 -0.38 4.88 28.13
C LEU A 235 0.87 4.37 27.39
N LEU A 236 2.06 4.57 27.98
CA LEU A 236 3.31 4.02 27.42
C LEU A 236 3.28 2.48 27.40
N SER A 237 2.82 1.87 28.49
CA SER A 237 2.71 0.42 28.60
C SER A 237 1.73 -0.17 27.58
N SER A 238 0.65 0.56 27.27
CA SER A 238 -0.31 0.17 26.24
C SER A 238 0.31 0.19 24.85
N LEU A 239 1.10 1.22 24.52
CA LEU A 239 1.85 1.31 23.25
C LEU A 239 2.88 0.18 23.13
N ALA A 240 3.67 -0.07 24.18
CA ALA A 240 4.67 -1.15 24.18
C ALA A 240 4.04 -2.53 24.13
N SER A 241 2.94 -2.75 24.85
CA SER A 241 2.19 -4.00 24.84
C SER A 241 1.67 -4.32 23.44
N ALA A 242 0.93 -3.37 22.85
CA ALA A 242 0.38 -3.54 21.52
C ALA A 242 1.48 -3.72 20.47
N GLY A 243 2.53 -2.89 20.53
CA GLY A 243 3.70 -3.03 19.65
C GLY A 243 4.36 -4.41 19.77
N THR A 244 4.49 -4.95 20.98
CA THR A 244 5.11 -6.27 21.21
C THR A 244 4.28 -7.40 20.62
N TRP A 245 2.96 -7.40 20.83
CA TRP A 245 2.11 -8.43 20.23
C TRP A 245 2.10 -8.37 18.71
N LEU A 246 2.02 -7.16 18.15
CA LEU A 246 2.10 -6.95 16.70
C LEU A 246 3.44 -7.37 16.11
N GLN A 247 4.55 -7.13 16.82
CA GLN A 247 5.87 -7.59 16.44
C GLN A 247 5.89 -9.13 16.35
N VAL A 248 5.40 -9.81 17.38
CA VAL A 248 5.31 -11.27 17.42
C VAL A 248 4.43 -11.80 16.28
N ALA A 249 3.25 -11.24 16.09
CA ALA A 249 2.35 -11.63 15.01
C ALA A 249 2.99 -11.42 13.63
N SER A 250 3.64 -10.27 13.40
CA SER A 250 4.33 -9.96 12.13
C SER A 250 5.51 -10.89 11.86
N TYR A 251 6.24 -11.30 12.89
CA TYR A 251 7.34 -12.25 12.77
C TYR A 251 6.86 -13.60 12.23
N TYR A 252 5.72 -14.08 12.73
CA TYR A 252 5.06 -15.31 12.27
C TYR A 252 4.18 -15.12 11.02
N GLY A 253 4.08 -13.90 10.50
CA GLY A 253 3.27 -13.60 9.31
C GLY A 253 1.76 -13.68 9.57
N TRP A 254 1.32 -13.49 10.82
CA TRP A 254 -0.09 -13.51 11.20
C TRP A 254 -0.72 -12.12 11.03
N PRO A 255 -1.79 -12.00 10.22
CA PRO A 255 -2.58 -10.78 10.18
C PRO A 255 -3.40 -10.67 11.46
N VAL A 256 -3.14 -9.64 12.24
CA VAL A 256 -3.87 -9.33 13.48
C VAL A 256 -4.39 -7.90 13.40
N SER A 257 -5.37 -7.57 14.25
CA SER A 257 -5.93 -6.22 14.25
C SER A 257 -5.20 -5.32 15.24
N THR A 258 -4.53 -4.28 14.73
CA THR A 258 -3.85 -3.27 15.53
C THR A 258 -4.79 -2.52 16.47
N THR A 259 -5.97 -2.14 15.98
CA THR A 259 -7.02 -1.47 16.77
C THR A 259 -7.48 -2.30 17.96
N HIS A 260 -7.70 -3.62 17.78
CA HIS A 260 -8.09 -4.50 18.89
C HIS A 260 -6.99 -4.60 19.94
N CYS A 261 -5.73 -4.67 19.49
CA CYS A 261 -4.61 -4.83 20.39
C CYS A 261 -4.40 -3.59 21.26
N ILE A 262 -4.44 -2.38 20.68
CA ILE A 262 -4.26 -1.15 21.46
C ILE A 262 -5.45 -0.86 22.37
N VAL A 263 -6.68 -1.04 21.89
CA VAL A 263 -7.88 -0.86 22.71
C VAL A 263 -7.91 -1.87 23.85
N GLY A 264 -7.59 -3.14 23.57
CA GLY A 264 -7.46 -4.18 24.59
C GLY A 264 -6.38 -3.85 25.62
N SER A 265 -5.22 -3.33 25.18
CA SER A 265 -4.14 -2.89 26.05
C SER A 265 -4.57 -1.75 26.99
N MET A 266 -5.22 -0.72 26.44
CA MET A 266 -5.72 0.41 27.24
C MET A 266 -6.81 -0.02 28.21
N VAL A 267 -7.78 -0.83 27.77
CA VAL A 267 -8.85 -1.37 28.64
C VAL A 267 -8.26 -2.24 29.74
N GLY A 268 -7.30 -3.10 29.43
CA GLY A 268 -6.61 -3.94 30.42
C GLY A 268 -5.92 -3.12 31.50
N PHE A 269 -5.16 -2.10 31.11
CA PHE A 269 -4.58 -1.14 32.05
C PHE A 269 -5.66 -0.43 32.89
N GLY A 270 -6.69 0.12 32.23
CA GLY A 270 -7.77 0.86 32.89
C GLY A 270 -8.48 0.02 33.95
N LEU A 271 -8.85 -1.21 33.62
CA LEU A 271 -9.51 -2.13 34.55
C LEU A 271 -8.60 -2.52 35.73
N ALA A 272 -7.33 -2.82 35.47
CA ALA A 272 -6.42 -3.28 36.51
C ALA A 272 -6.02 -2.18 37.51
N TYR A 273 -5.81 -0.95 37.04
CA TYR A 273 -5.24 0.14 37.85
C TYR A 273 -6.23 1.24 38.21
N GLY A 274 -7.31 1.39 37.45
CA GLY A 274 -8.37 2.37 37.70
C GLY A 274 -9.75 1.76 38.01
N GLY A 275 -9.89 0.44 37.90
CA GLY A 275 -11.16 -0.27 38.09
C GLY A 275 -12.16 -0.07 36.94
N ALA A 276 -13.37 -0.62 37.09
CA ALA A 276 -14.40 -0.54 36.05
C ALA A 276 -14.80 0.90 35.67
N GLY A 277 -14.69 1.85 36.60
CA GLY A 277 -15.00 3.26 36.35
C GLY A 277 -13.97 3.99 35.48
N ALA A 278 -12.77 3.44 35.29
CA ALA A 278 -11.71 4.06 34.49
C ALA A 278 -11.84 3.82 32.98
N VAL A 279 -12.84 3.05 32.54
CA VAL A 279 -13.11 2.76 31.13
C VAL A 279 -14.40 3.46 30.70
N PHE A 280 -14.37 4.16 29.57
CA PHE A 280 -15.57 4.73 28.97
C PHE A 280 -16.39 3.65 28.26
N TRP A 281 -17.25 2.96 29.01
CA TRP A 281 -18.06 1.84 28.48
C TRP A 281 -18.89 2.20 27.25
N THR A 282 -19.48 3.39 27.19
CA THR A 282 -20.27 3.84 26.03
C THR A 282 -19.41 3.98 24.78
N SER A 283 -18.21 4.53 24.92
CA SER A 283 -17.26 4.68 23.82
C SER A 283 -16.65 3.34 23.43
N LEU A 284 -16.29 2.50 24.40
CA LEU A 284 -15.84 1.13 24.16
C LEU A 284 -16.92 0.31 23.42
N ALA A 285 -18.19 0.45 23.80
CA ALA A 285 -19.31 -0.20 23.10
C ALA A 285 -19.43 0.30 21.65
N ARG A 286 -19.24 1.61 21.41
CA ARG A 286 -19.20 2.18 20.05
C ARG A 286 -18.05 1.59 19.23
N VAL A 287 -16.85 1.53 19.81
CA VAL A 287 -15.66 0.93 19.18
C VAL A 287 -15.89 -0.56 18.90
N ALA A 288 -16.38 -1.33 19.88
CA ALA A 288 -16.67 -2.75 19.74
C ALA A 288 -17.76 -3.03 18.70
N SER A 289 -18.79 -2.17 18.60
CA SER A 289 -19.81 -2.28 17.56
C SER A 289 -19.21 -2.11 16.17
N SER A 290 -18.19 -1.24 16.03
CA SER A 290 -17.50 -1.01 14.75
C SER A 290 -16.75 -2.26 14.28
N TRP A 291 -16.25 -3.09 15.20
CA TRP A 291 -15.53 -4.33 14.87
C TRP A 291 -16.42 -5.41 14.22
N VAL A 292 -17.72 -5.34 14.46
CA VAL A 292 -18.73 -6.22 13.85
C VAL A 292 -19.31 -5.56 12.60
N ILE A 293 -19.62 -4.25 12.67
CA ILE A 293 -20.25 -3.53 11.56
C ILE A 293 -19.29 -3.38 10.38
N SER A 294 -18.01 -3.10 10.61
CA SER A 294 -17.05 -2.83 9.52
C SER A 294 -16.78 -4.03 8.61
N PRO A 295 -16.57 -5.28 9.08
CA PRO A 295 -16.45 -6.43 8.17
C PRO A 295 -17.75 -6.70 7.42
N VAL A 296 -18.91 -6.53 8.06
CA VAL A 296 -20.22 -6.73 7.40
C VAL A 296 -20.44 -5.68 6.31
N LEU A 297 -20.14 -4.42 6.59
CA LEU A 297 -20.26 -3.33 5.64
C LEU A 297 -19.25 -3.50 4.50
N GLY A 298 -18.00 -3.88 4.81
CA GLY A 298 -16.99 -4.23 3.81
C GLY A 298 -17.47 -5.36 2.89
N ALA A 299 -18.03 -6.43 3.45
CA ALA A 299 -18.59 -7.56 2.71
C ALA A 299 -19.77 -7.15 1.83
N LEU A 300 -20.68 -6.32 2.36
CA LEU A 300 -21.83 -5.83 1.62
C LEU A 300 -21.41 -4.96 0.44
N VAL A 301 -20.56 -3.96 0.68
CA VAL A 301 -20.10 -3.03 -0.37
C VAL A 301 -19.30 -3.79 -1.43
N SER A 302 -18.40 -4.70 -1.04
CA SER A 302 -17.61 -5.47 -2.00
C SER A 302 -18.46 -6.45 -2.81
N PHE A 303 -19.46 -7.09 -2.17
CA PHE A 303 -20.44 -7.94 -2.85
C PHE A 303 -21.18 -7.14 -3.92
N LEU A 304 -21.66 -5.93 -3.59
CA LEU A 304 -22.35 -5.05 -4.52
C LEU A 304 -21.43 -4.59 -5.66
N VAL A 305 -20.21 -4.13 -5.36
CA VAL A 305 -19.22 -3.73 -6.37
C VAL A 305 -18.92 -4.89 -7.31
N TYR A 306 -18.68 -6.09 -6.78
CA TYR A 306 -18.38 -7.26 -7.61
C TYR A 306 -19.59 -7.73 -8.43
N LYS A 307 -20.80 -7.71 -7.88
CA LYS A 307 -22.04 -7.98 -8.65
C LYS A 307 -22.24 -6.96 -9.76
N CYS A 308 -21.94 -5.68 -9.53
CA CYS A 308 -21.93 -4.66 -10.59
C CYS A 308 -20.90 -4.97 -11.68
N ILE A 309 -19.68 -5.37 -11.34
CA ILE A 309 -18.67 -5.79 -12.34
C ILE A 309 -19.18 -6.99 -13.14
N ARG A 310 -19.76 -8.00 -12.48
CA ARG A 310 -20.31 -9.18 -13.16
C ARG A 310 -21.46 -8.81 -14.10
N ARG A 311 -22.34 -7.91 -13.66
CA ARG A 311 -23.52 -7.51 -14.43
C ARG A 311 -23.18 -6.60 -15.60
N PHE A 312 -22.34 -5.59 -15.40
CA PHE A 312 -22.07 -4.55 -16.40
C PHE A 312 -20.84 -4.82 -17.25
N VAL A 313 -19.85 -5.54 -16.73
CA VAL A 313 -18.62 -5.86 -17.47
C VAL A 313 -18.71 -7.27 -18.05
N TYR A 314 -18.89 -8.30 -17.21
CA TYR A 314 -18.78 -9.69 -17.68
C TYR A 314 -19.95 -10.11 -18.56
N SER A 315 -21.15 -9.55 -18.33
CA SER A 315 -22.34 -9.85 -19.13
C SER A 315 -22.43 -9.01 -20.41
N ALA A 316 -21.48 -8.12 -20.67
CA ALA A 316 -21.50 -7.25 -21.83
C ALA A 316 -21.15 -8.02 -23.12
N ARG A 317 -21.65 -7.55 -24.26
CA ARG A 317 -21.30 -8.10 -25.58
C ARG A 317 -19.79 -8.00 -25.86
N ASN A 318 -19.16 -6.93 -25.41
CA ASN A 318 -17.71 -6.74 -25.48
C ASN A 318 -17.17 -6.40 -24.07
N PRO A 319 -16.83 -7.41 -23.25
CA PRO A 319 -16.38 -7.23 -21.87
C PRO A 319 -15.13 -6.37 -21.74
N GLY A 320 -14.18 -6.47 -22.68
CA GLY A 320 -12.97 -5.64 -22.68
C GLY A 320 -13.30 -4.14 -22.77
N GLN A 321 -14.18 -3.76 -23.70
CA GLN A 321 -14.63 -2.36 -23.81
C GLN A 321 -15.46 -1.91 -22.61
N ALA A 322 -16.32 -2.79 -22.09
CA ALA A 322 -17.09 -2.49 -20.88
C ALA A 322 -16.18 -2.25 -19.66
N ALA A 323 -15.10 -3.03 -19.50
CA ALA A 323 -14.10 -2.81 -18.46
C ALA A 323 -13.42 -1.46 -18.62
N ALA A 324 -12.99 -1.13 -19.85
CA ALA A 324 -12.37 0.16 -20.15
C ALA A 324 -13.29 1.36 -19.88
N ALA A 325 -14.61 1.20 -20.07
CA ALA A 325 -15.61 2.21 -19.76
C ALA A 325 -15.92 2.32 -18.25
N ALA A 326 -15.80 1.22 -17.50
CA ALA A 326 -16.01 1.21 -16.05
C ALA A 326 -14.87 1.87 -15.27
N ALA A 327 -13.64 1.80 -15.77
CA ALA A 327 -12.46 2.28 -15.06
C ALA A 327 -12.47 3.79 -14.71
N PRO A 328 -12.83 4.72 -15.63
CA PRO A 328 -12.94 6.14 -15.29
C PRO A 328 -13.98 6.42 -14.20
N ILE A 329 -15.09 5.66 -14.17
CA ILE A 329 -16.15 5.82 -13.17
C ILE A 329 -15.65 5.42 -11.79
N ALA A 330 -14.95 4.29 -11.69
CA ALA A 330 -14.36 3.86 -10.42
C ALA A 330 -13.35 4.88 -9.87
N VAL A 331 -12.49 5.41 -10.75
CA VAL A 331 -11.49 6.41 -10.39
C VAL A 331 -12.14 7.74 -10.00
N PHE A 332 -13.18 8.15 -10.71
CA PHE A 332 -13.99 9.31 -10.34
C PHE A 332 -14.46 9.19 -8.89
N LEU A 333 -15.13 8.09 -8.54
CA LEU A 333 -15.68 7.86 -7.22
C LEU A 333 -14.58 7.82 -6.14
N GLY A 334 -13.49 7.08 -6.39
CA GLY A 334 -12.38 6.97 -5.44
C GLY A 334 -11.67 8.30 -5.21
N VAL A 335 -11.30 9.02 -6.28
CA VAL A 335 -10.60 10.30 -6.18
C VAL A 335 -11.50 11.36 -5.55
N THR A 336 -12.79 11.44 -5.92
CA THR A 336 -13.73 12.34 -5.24
C THR A 336 -13.84 12.04 -3.75
N GLY A 337 -13.95 10.75 -3.38
CA GLY A 337 -14.00 10.35 -1.97
C GLY A 337 -12.76 10.80 -1.20
N ILE A 338 -11.57 10.50 -1.71
CA ILE A 338 -10.29 10.93 -1.09
C ILE A 338 -10.23 12.45 -1.03
N SER A 339 -10.55 13.14 -2.12
CA SER A 339 -10.47 14.60 -2.20
C SER A 339 -11.37 15.27 -1.16
N PHE A 340 -12.60 14.77 -1.00
CA PHE A 340 -13.56 15.27 -0.03
C PHE A 340 -13.18 14.94 1.41
N ALA A 341 -12.65 13.74 1.66
CA ALA A 341 -12.33 13.29 3.01
C ALA A 341 -11.04 13.89 3.53
N ALA A 342 -9.98 13.94 2.71
CA ALA A 342 -8.62 14.25 3.14
C ALA A 342 -8.21 15.71 3.05
N PHE A 343 -8.75 16.47 2.09
CA PHE A 343 -8.32 17.85 1.89
C PHE A 343 -9.35 18.85 2.45
N PRO A 344 -8.90 19.91 3.13
CA PRO A 344 -9.77 21.00 3.55
C PRO A 344 -10.09 21.93 2.35
N LEU A 345 -10.81 21.40 1.35
CA LEU A 345 -11.05 22.06 0.07
C LEU A 345 -11.77 23.41 0.22
N SER A 346 -12.80 23.46 1.06
CA SER A 346 -13.51 24.69 1.44
C SER A 346 -14.18 24.54 2.80
N LYS A 347 -14.44 25.67 3.46
CA LYS A 347 -15.28 25.73 4.68
C LYS A 347 -16.76 25.50 4.38
N SER A 348 -17.20 25.85 3.18
CA SER A 348 -18.59 25.64 2.73
C SER A 348 -18.72 24.27 2.07
N PHE A 349 -19.59 23.44 2.65
CA PHE A 349 -19.90 22.09 2.15
C PHE A 349 -20.16 22.01 0.63
N PRO A 350 -21.01 22.86 0.01
CA PRO A 350 -21.29 22.73 -1.42
C PRO A 350 -20.06 23.03 -2.30
N ILE A 351 -19.20 23.97 -1.88
CA ILE A 351 -17.98 24.31 -2.63
C ILE A 351 -16.95 23.19 -2.48
N ALA A 352 -16.78 22.64 -1.27
CA ALA A 352 -15.89 21.51 -1.03
C ALA A 352 -16.31 20.28 -1.85
N LEU A 353 -17.61 20.00 -1.92
CA LEU A 353 -18.14 18.92 -2.74
C LEU A 353 -17.90 19.17 -4.23
N ALA A 354 -18.15 20.39 -4.74
CA ALA A 354 -17.89 20.74 -6.13
C ALA A 354 -16.41 20.60 -6.51
N GLN A 355 -15.49 21.04 -5.64
CA GLN A 355 -14.05 20.87 -5.84
C GLN A 355 -13.64 19.40 -5.84
N ALA A 356 -14.19 18.58 -4.93
CA ALA A 356 -13.92 17.15 -4.88
C ALA A 356 -14.44 16.40 -6.12
N LEU A 357 -15.62 16.77 -6.62
CA LEU A 357 -16.15 16.26 -7.89
C LEU A 357 -15.27 16.68 -9.07
N GLY A 358 -14.75 17.92 -9.06
CA GLY A 358 -13.78 18.40 -10.04
C GLY A 358 -12.49 17.59 -10.06
N CYS A 359 -11.89 17.31 -8.90
CA CYS A 359 -10.72 16.44 -8.77
C CYS A 359 -11.00 15.02 -9.30
N GLY A 360 -12.17 14.46 -8.97
CA GLY A 360 -12.61 13.17 -9.49
C GLY A 360 -12.72 13.15 -11.01
N ALA A 361 -13.33 14.19 -11.60
CA ALA A 361 -13.47 14.31 -13.05
C ALA A 361 -12.12 14.35 -13.77
N VAL A 362 -11.15 15.10 -13.22
CA VAL A 362 -9.77 15.13 -13.73
C VAL A 362 -9.14 13.74 -13.66
N GLY A 363 -9.26 13.06 -12.51
CA GLY A 363 -8.76 11.69 -12.34
C GLY A 363 -9.36 10.71 -13.36
N ALA A 364 -10.67 10.79 -13.59
CA ALA A 364 -11.38 9.97 -14.56
C ALA A 364 -10.87 10.18 -15.99
N VAL A 365 -10.69 11.44 -16.40
CA VAL A 365 -10.15 11.79 -17.73
C VAL A 365 -8.72 11.28 -17.89
N LEU A 366 -7.88 11.41 -16.87
CA LEU A 366 -6.50 10.91 -16.92
C LEU A 366 -6.45 9.39 -17.09
N VAL A 367 -7.26 8.64 -16.33
CA VAL A 367 -7.28 7.18 -16.44
C VAL A 367 -7.91 6.71 -17.74
N TYR A 368 -8.95 7.39 -18.21
CA TYR A 368 -9.52 7.14 -19.54
C TYR A 368 -8.45 7.25 -20.65
N ASN A 369 -7.67 8.34 -20.62
CA ASN A 369 -6.59 8.57 -21.58
C ASN A 369 -5.47 7.52 -21.45
N LEU A 370 -5.13 7.13 -20.22
CA LEU A 370 -4.12 6.10 -19.97
C LEU A 370 -4.54 4.74 -20.53
N ILE A 371 -5.77 4.31 -20.25
CA ILE A 371 -6.32 3.03 -20.72
C ILE A 371 -6.40 3.01 -22.24
N ARG A 372 -6.91 4.08 -22.87
CA ARG A 372 -6.93 4.17 -24.34
C ARG A 372 -5.53 4.13 -24.94
N LYS A 373 -4.55 4.81 -24.33
CA LYS A 373 -3.17 4.81 -24.83
C LYS A 373 -2.50 3.43 -24.72
N GLN A 374 -2.72 2.70 -23.62
CA GLN A 374 -2.04 1.42 -23.38
C GLN A 374 -2.78 0.23 -24.01
N LEU A 375 -4.11 0.18 -23.87
CA LEU A 375 -4.94 -0.95 -24.29
C LEU A 375 -5.79 -0.66 -25.54
N GLY A 376 -5.77 0.56 -26.08
CA GLY A 376 -6.61 0.94 -27.24
C GLY A 376 -6.45 0.01 -28.44
N HIS A 377 -5.22 -0.36 -28.78
CA HIS A 377 -4.95 -1.29 -29.88
C HIS A 377 -5.54 -2.70 -29.66
N LEU A 378 -5.59 -3.19 -28.41
CA LEU A 378 -6.20 -4.47 -28.06
C LEU A 378 -7.73 -4.38 -28.08
N LEU A 379 -8.27 -3.25 -27.62
CA LEU A 379 -9.72 -2.97 -27.62
C LEU A 379 -10.27 -2.85 -29.05
N GLU A 380 -9.51 -2.23 -29.96
CA GLU A 380 -9.87 -2.07 -31.37
C GLU A 380 -9.72 -3.38 -32.15
N LYS A 381 -8.61 -4.11 -31.97
CA LYS A 381 -8.40 -5.43 -32.60
C LYS A 381 -9.46 -6.45 -32.18
N SER A 382 -9.86 -6.42 -30.91
CA SER A 382 -10.91 -7.28 -30.37
C SER A 382 -12.30 -6.92 -30.92
N ALA A 383 -12.55 -5.64 -31.22
CA ALA A 383 -13.80 -5.19 -31.82
C ALA A 383 -13.93 -5.62 -33.28
N SER A 384 -12.82 -5.65 -34.03
CA SER A 384 -12.82 -6.05 -35.45
C SER A 384 -12.86 -7.57 -35.66
N SER A 385 -12.29 -8.36 -34.74
CA SER A 385 -12.26 -9.82 -34.86
C SER A 385 -13.59 -10.54 -34.58
N HIS A 386 -14.58 -9.85 -33.98
CA HIS A 386 -15.90 -10.41 -33.66
C HIS A 386 -16.97 -10.16 -34.75
N SER A 387 -16.55 -10.06 -36.01
CA SER A 387 -17.43 -9.84 -37.16
C SER A 387 -18.13 -11.12 -37.68
N GLU A 388 -18.04 -12.25 -36.98
CA GLU A 388 -18.79 -13.46 -37.35
C GLU A 388 -20.09 -13.60 -36.54
N PRO A 389 -21.22 -13.93 -37.18
CA PRO A 389 -22.52 -13.99 -36.53
C PRO A 389 -22.61 -15.22 -35.63
N GLN A 390 -22.39 -15.04 -34.33
CA GLN A 390 -22.81 -16.04 -33.34
C GLN A 390 -24.34 -15.95 -33.19
N GLU A 391 -25.02 -17.05 -33.53
CA GLU A 391 -26.47 -17.21 -33.43
C GLU A 391 -27.03 -16.60 -32.14
N SER A 392 -27.94 -15.66 -32.34
CA SER A 392 -28.68 -14.98 -31.29
C SER A 392 -29.64 -15.95 -30.60
N ASN A 393 -29.19 -16.64 -29.56
CA ASN A 393 -30.12 -17.04 -28.52
C ASN A 393 -30.37 -15.82 -27.62
N THR A 394 -31.27 -14.97 -28.09
CA THR A 394 -31.83 -13.83 -27.37
C THR A 394 -32.58 -14.33 -26.15
N GLN A 395 -31.87 -14.59 -25.05
CA GLN A 395 -32.44 -14.60 -23.71
C GLN A 395 -32.00 -13.35 -22.96
N THR A 396 -32.43 -12.20 -23.47
CA THR A 396 -32.61 -10.99 -22.66
C THR A 396 -33.85 -11.16 -21.77
N LYS A 397 -33.95 -12.28 -21.03
CA LYS A 397 -35.02 -12.50 -20.04
C LYS A 397 -34.54 -11.95 -18.71
N ASN A 398 -35.06 -10.78 -18.31
CA ASN A 398 -35.04 -10.23 -16.94
C ASN A 398 -33.93 -10.80 -16.03
N LEU A 399 -32.66 -10.55 -16.38
CA LEU A 399 -31.54 -10.89 -15.49
C LEU A 399 -31.62 -9.94 -14.29
N GLY A 400 -32.18 -10.44 -13.19
CA GLY A 400 -32.13 -9.77 -11.90
C GLY A 400 -30.68 -9.61 -11.41
N LEU A 401 -30.44 -8.69 -10.48
CA LEU A 401 -29.10 -8.41 -9.92
C LEU A 401 -28.39 -9.67 -9.37
N LEU A 402 -29.15 -10.73 -9.06
CA LEU A 402 -28.66 -11.98 -8.46
C LEU A 402 -28.38 -13.12 -9.45
N SER A 403 -28.64 -12.97 -10.75
CA SER A 403 -28.40 -14.05 -11.73
C SER A 403 -26.90 -14.34 -11.92
N ASP A 404 -26.50 -15.61 -11.86
CA ASP A 404 -25.13 -16.02 -12.14
C ASP A 404 -24.85 -16.05 -13.65
N VAL A 405 -23.98 -15.14 -14.09
CA VAL A 405 -23.57 -15.02 -15.49
C VAL A 405 -22.21 -15.69 -15.71
N ALA A 406 -22.05 -16.52 -16.73
CA ALA A 406 -20.75 -17.07 -17.08
C ALA A 406 -19.76 -15.93 -17.45
N GLY A 407 -18.52 -15.98 -16.94
CA GLY A 407 -17.52 -14.95 -17.21
C GLY A 407 -16.99 -14.99 -18.65
N PRO A 408 -16.36 -13.92 -19.15
CA PRO A 408 -15.67 -13.94 -20.44
C PRO A 408 -14.55 -14.98 -20.45
N LYS A 409 -14.22 -15.50 -21.64
CA LYS A 409 -13.13 -16.46 -21.85
C LYS A 409 -12.14 -15.96 -22.92
N GLY A 410 -10.93 -16.50 -22.91
CA GLY A 410 -9.89 -16.18 -23.89
C GLY A 410 -9.46 -14.71 -23.87
N THR A 411 -9.21 -14.12 -25.03
CA THR A 411 -8.65 -12.76 -25.18
C THR A 411 -9.48 -11.67 -24.50
N GLN A 412 -10.81 -11.81 -24.45
CA GLN A 412 -11.66 -10.84 -23.74
C GLN A 412 -11.38 -10.82 -22.24
N LEU A 413 -11.15 -11.99 -21.64
CA LEU A 413 -10.83 -12.12 -20.22
C LEU A 413 -9.46 -11.49 -19.92
N GLU A 414 -8.47 -11.72 -20.79
CA GLU A 414 -7.14 -11.11 -20.67
C GLU A 414 -7.20 -9.58 -20.73
N ILE A 415 -7.98 -9.01 -21.64
CA ILE A 415 -8.16 -7.55 -21.74
C ILE A 415 -8.84 -7.01 -20.47
N VAL A 416 -9.89 -7.69 -19.98
CA VAL A 416 -10.57 -7.32 -18.73
C VAL A 416 -9.60 -7.36 -17.54
N TYR A 417 -8.80 -8.41 -17.42
CA TYR A 417 -7.78 -8.52 -16.38
C TYR A 417 -6.66 -7.50 -16.53
N GLY A 418 -6.28 -7.12 -17.75
CA GLY A 418 -5.37 -6.01 -18.01
C GLY A 418 -5.92 -4.68 -17.48
N VAL A 419 -7.16 -4.33 -17.82
CA VAL A 419 -7.80 -3.10 -17.31
C VAL A 419 -7.93 -3.13 -15.79
N PHE A 420 -8.47 -4.21 -15.24
CA PHE A 420 -8.66 -4.33 -13.80
C PHE A 420 -7.35 -4.49 -13.03
N GLY A 421 -6.27 -4.94 -13.65
CA GLY A 421 -4.93 -4.91 -13.08
C GLY A 421 -4.49 -3.47 -12.78
N TYR A 422 -4.65 -2.55 -13.75
CA TYR A 422 -4.39 -1.13 -13.50
C TYR A 422 -5.32 -0.53 -12.45
N MET A 423 -6.62 -0.86 -12.51
CA MET A 423 -7.57 -0.40 -11.50
C MET A 423 -7.24 -0.93 -10.11
N GLN A 424 -6.75 -2.17 -10.00
CA GLN A 424 -6.37 -2.78 -8.75
C GLN A 424 -5.17 -2.05 -8.12
N VAL A 425 -4.17 -1.67 -8.91
CA VAL A 425 -3.07 -0.83 -8.41
C VAL A 425 -3.62 0.48 -7.83
N LEU A 426 -4.58 1.11 -8.50
CA LEU A 426 -5.21 2.34 -8.02
C LEU A 426 -6.05 2.11 -6.75
N SER A 427 -6.78 0.99 -6.63
CA SER A 427 -7.53 0.66 -5.40
C SER A 427 -6.61 0.32 -4.25
N ALA A 428 -5.48 -0.33 -4.47
CA ALA A 428 -4.46 -0.57 -3.46
C ALA A 428 -3.85 0.75 -2.97
N CYS A 429 -3.59 1.68 -3.90
CA CYS A 429 -3.19 3.04 -3.54
C CYS A 429 -4.23 3.74 -2.65
N PHE A 430 -5.51 3.66 -3.03
CA PHE A 430 -6.61 4.21 -2.24
C PHE A 430 -6.68 3.54 -0.85
N MET A 431 -6.57 2.22 -0.79
CA MET A 431 -6.58 1.48 0.47
C MET A 431 -5.40 1.86 1.37
N SER A 432 -4.16 1.90 0.86
CA SER A 432 -2.99 2.36 1.64
C SER A 432 -3.19 3.77 2.19
N PHE A 433 -3.73 4.68 1.39
CA PHE A 433 -4.01 6.04 1.86
C PHE A 433 -5.04 6.07 2.99
N ALA A 434 -6.18 5.39 2.81
CA ALA A 434 -7.23 5.31 3.83
C ALA A 434 -6.73 4.61 5.11
N HIS A 435 -5.92 3.56 4.93
CA HIS A 435 -5.29 2.78 5.98
C HIS A 435 -4.37 3.64 6.85
N GLY A 436 -3.41 4.35 6.22
CA GLY A 436 -2.46 5.20 6.95
C GLY A 436 -3.17 6.27 7.79
N GLY A 437 -4.26 6.85 7.26
CA GLY A 437 -5.08 7.83 7.99
C GLY A 437 -5.85 7.26 9.18
N ASN A 438 -6.37 6.04 9.05
CA ASN A 438 -7.08 5.37 10.15
C ASN A 438 -6.11 4.90 11.24
N ASP A 439 -5.03 4.22 10.84
CA ASP A 439 -4.23 3.42 11.76
C ASP A 439 -3.15 4.21 12.48
N VAL A 440 -2.71 5.36 11.96
CA VAL A 440 -1.80 6.26 12.68
C VAL A 440 -2.39 6.67 14.05
N SER A 441 -3.71 6.74 14.16
CA SER A 441 -4.41 7.07 15.40
C SER A 441 -4.16 6.08 16.53
N ASN A 442 -3.95 4.79 16.20
CA ASN A 442 -3.68 3.73 17.16
C ASN A 442 -2.35 3.95 17.89
N ALA A 443 -1.36 4.57 17.23
CA ALA A 443 -0.09 4.93 17.84
C ALA A 443 -0.12 6.35 18.45
N ILE A 444 -0.67 7.31 17.70
CA ILE A 444 -0.58 8.72 18.08
C ILE A 444 -1.59 9.11 19.16
N GLY A 445 -2.74 8.45 19.27
CA GLY A 445 -3.75 8.75 20.30
C GLY A 445 -3.19 8.61 21.72
N PRO A 446 -2.72 7.40 22.11
CA PRO A 446 -2.11 7.20 23.42
C PRO A 446 -0.83 8.01 23.62
N LEU A 447 -0.02 8.17 22.57
CA LEU A 447 1.21 8.97 22.64
C LEU A 447 0.91 10.45 22.91
N ALA A 448 -0.09 11.03 22.24
CA ALA A 448 -0.50 12.41 22.45
C ALA A 448 -1.07 12.62 23.85
N GLY A 449 -1.81 11.65 24.37
CA GLY A 449 -2.24 11.61 25.77
C GLY A 449 -1.05 11.64 26.73
N ALA A 450 -0.04 10.79 26.51
CA ALA A 450 1.16 10.74 27.36
C ALA A 450 1.99 12.04 27.30
N LEU A 451 2.17 12.63 26.12
CA LEU A 451 2.86 13.92 25.96
C LEU A 451 2.11 15.06 26.64
N SER A 452 0.77 15.07 26.58
CA SER A 452 -0.04 16.10 27.22
C SER A 452 0.12 16.11 28.74
N ILE A 453 0.19 14.93 29.36
CA ILE A 453 0.44 14.77 30.81
C ILE A 453 1.80 15.40 31.17
N LEU A 454 2.84 15.16 30.38
CA LEU A 454 4.18 15.71 30.63
C LEU A 454 4.27 17.24 30.46
N GLN A 455 3.44 17.80 29.59
CA GLN A 455 3.43 19.23 29.27
C GLN A 455 2.51 20.05 30.20
N GLY A 456 1.88 19.41 31.19
CA GLY A 456 0.97 20.08 32.13
C GLY A 456 -0.37 20.46 31.52
N GLY A 457 -0.78 19.80 30.42
CA GLY A 457 -2.12 19.95 29.87
C GLY A 457 -3.14 19.45 30.89
N ALA A 458 -4.05 20.33 31.34
CA ALA A 458 -5.20 19.90 32.12
C ALA A 458 -5.96 18.83 31.33
N SER A 459 -6.31 17.71 31.97
CA SER A 459 -6.97 16.52 31.40
C SER A 459 -8.34 16.78 30.73
N SER A 460 -8.69 18.04 30.48
CA SER A 460 -10.00 18.52 30.02
C SER A 460 -9.93 19.49 28.83
N ALA A 461 -8.73 19.93 28.40
CA ALA A 461 -8.59 20.75 27.21
C ALA A 461 -8.52 19.89 25.94
N GLU A 462 -9.08 20.37 24.83
CA GLU A 462 -8.98 19.71 23.53
C GLU A 462 -7.52 19.72 23.08
N ILE A 463 -6.86 18.55 23.15
CA ILE A 463 -5.44 18.41 22.82
C ILE A 463 -5.31 18.43 21.30
N VAL A 464 -4.86 19.56 20.77
CA VAL A 464 -4.50 19.69 19.35
C VAL A 464 -3.22 18.91 19.12
N ILE A 465 -3.31 17.82 18.36
CA ILE A 465 -2.17 16.96 18.04
C ILE A 465 -1.26 17.71 17.05
N PRO A 466 0.01 17.96 17.41
CA PRO A 466 0.93 18.63 16.53
C PRO A 466 1.25 17.79 15.27
N ASN A 467 1.41 18.45 14.13
CA ASN A 467 1.72 17.77 12.86
C ASN A 467 3.05 17.01 12.88
N ASP A 468 4.02 17.42 13.71
CA ASP A 468 5.29 16.71 13.85
C ASP A 468 5.10 15.33 14.50
N VAL A 469 4.15 15.19 15.42
CA VAL A 469 3.79 13.91 16.04
C VAL A 469 3.08 12.99 15.05
N LEU A 470 2.18 13.52 14.22
CA LEU A 470 1.55 12.72 13.16
C LEU A 470 2.57 12.28 12.10
N ALA A 471 3.48 13.17 11.71
CA ALA A 471 4.59 12.85 10.82
C ALA A 471 5.48 11.75 11.41
N TRP A 472 5.69 11.78 12.72
CA TRP A 472 6.44 10.77 13.44
C TRP A 472 5.76 9.39 13.42
N GLY A 473 4.44 9.35 13.63
CA GLY A 473 3.65 8.13 13.48
C GLY A 473 3.69 7.59 12.05
N GLY A 474 3.49 8.45 11.05
CA GLY A 474 3.62 8.08 9.63
C GLY A 474 5.01 7.54 9.30
N PHE A 475 6.08 8.18 9.81
CA PHE A 475 7.45 7.70 9.63
C PHE A 475 7.65 6.31 10.26
N GLY A 476 7.11 6.07 11.45
CA GLY A 476 7.12 4.75 12.09
C GLY A 476 6.45 3.69 11.22
N ILE A 477 5.25 3.96 10.71
CA ILE A 477 4.52 3.05 9.80
C ILE A 477 5.39 2.70 8.57
N VAL A 478 5.96 3.72 7.91
CA VAL A 478 6.84 3.52 6.74
C VAL A 478 8.08 2.70 7.08
N ALA A 479 8.69 2.98 8.23
CA ALA A 479 9.89 2.30 8.64
C ALA A 479 9.62 0.80 8.90
N GLY A 480 8.51 0.48 9.57
CA GLY A 480 8.10 -0.89 9.83
C GLY A 480 7.73 -1.68 8.59
N LEU A 481 6.96 -1.08 7.68
CA LEU A 481 6.55 -1.74 6.43
C LEU A 481 7.75 -2.00 5.51
N LEU A 482 8.75 -1.10 5.49
CA LEU A 482 9.98 -1.29 4.73
C LEU A 482 10.81 -2.45 5.28
N ILE A 483 10.94 -2.59 6.61
CA ILE A 483 11.83 -3.61 7.17
C ILE A 483 11.14 -4.98 7.27
N TRP A 484 9.89 -5.05 7.74
CA TRP A 484 9.21 -6.32 8.06
C TRP A 484 7.92 -6.60 7.29
N GLY A 485 7.36 -5.60 6.60
CA GLY A 485 6.08 -5.74 5.88
C GLY A 485 6.02 -6.89 4.88
N TYR A 486 7.17 -7.27 4.31
CA TYR A 486 7.27 -8.39 3.35
C TYR A 486 6.80 -9.73 3.93
N ARG A 487 6.94 -9.95 5.25
CA ARG A 487 6.60 -11.21 5.90
C ARG A 487 5.10 -11.47 5.88
N VAL A 488 4.31 -10.46 6.20
CA VAL A 488 2.84 -10.58 6.27
C VAL A 488 2.21 -10.47 4.87
N ILE A 489 2.77 -9.65 3.98
CA ILE A 489 2.30 -9.57 2.58
C ILE A 489 2.37 -10.96 1.91
N ALA A 490 3.46 -11.69 2.14
CA ALA A 490 3.67 -13.01 1.55
C ALA A 490 2.65 -14.06 2.02
N THR A 491 2.05 -13.90 3.21
CA THR A 491 1.10 -14.87 3.79
C THR A 491 -0.36 -14.57 3.42
N ILE A 492 -0.80 -13.30 3.37
CA ILE A 492 -2.20 -12.95 3.08
C ILE A 492 -2.57 -13.23 1.62
N GLY A 493 -1.70 -12.87 0.66
CA GLY A 493 -2.01 -12.91 -0.76
C GLY A 493 -2.35 -14.30 -1.33
N LYS A 494 -2.04 -15.38 -0.60
CA LYS A 494 -2.29 -16.78 -1.03
C LYS A 494 -3.33 -17.53 -0.18
N LYS A 495 -3.67 -17.04 1.02
CA LYS A 495 -4.39 -17.84 2.03
C LYS A 495 -5.90 -17.60 2.14
N ILE A 496 -6.45 -16.52 1.59
CA ILE A 496 -7.88 -16.21 1.79
C ILE A 496 -8.74 -16.73 0.61
N THR A 497 -8.56 -16.21 -0.60
CA THR A 497 -9.27 -16.65 -1.81
C THR A 497 -8.36 -16.56 -3.03
N GLU A 498 -8.66 -17.27 -4.12
CA GLU A 498 -8.03 -17.02 -5.43
C GLU A 498 -8.39 -15.61 -5.93
N LEU A 499 -7.42 -14.70 -5.82
CA LEU A 499 -7.59 -13.29 -6.13
C LEU A 499 -7.26 -13.02 -7.60
N THR A 500 -8.30 -12.87 -8.43
CA THR A 500 -8.15 -12.29 -9.77
C THR A 500 -8.19 -10.76 -9.68
N PRO A 501 -7.67 -10.03 -10.69
CA PRO A 501 -7.63 -8.56 -10.62
C PRO A 501 -8.97 -7.88 -10.38
N THR A 502 -10.05 -8.40 -10.98
CA THR A 502 -11.42 -7.89 -10.77
C THR A 502 -11.91 -8.08 -9.34
N ARG A 503 -11.56 -9.21 -8.71
CA ARG A 503 -11.90 -9.53 -7.32
C ARG A 503 -11.09 -8.69 -6.34
N GLY A 504 -9.78 -8.58 -6.59
CA GLY A 504 -8.87 -7.76 -5.79
C GLY A 504 -9.30 -6.30 -5.80
N PHE A 505 -9.57 -5.74 -6.99
CA PHE A 505 -10.10 -4.38 -7.12
C PHE A 505 -11.41 -4.18 -6.34
N ALA A 506 -12.38 -5.09 -6.48
CA ALA A 506 -13.67 -4.96 -5.81
C ALA A 506 -13.54 -4.97 -4.28
N ALA A 507 -12.69 -5.85 -3.74
CA ALA A 507 -12.44 -5.95 -2.30
C ALA A 507 -11.70 -4.71 -1.76
N GLU A 508 -10.60 -4.30 -2.40
CA GLU A 508 -9.80 -3.15 -1.99
C GLU A 508 -10.59 -1.84 -2.12
N PHE A 509 -11.29 -1.62 -3.24
CA PHE A 509 -12.07 -0.39 -3.45
C PHE A 509 -13.20 -0.26 -2.43
N ALA A 510 -13.90 -1.36 -2.12
CA ALA A 510 -14.93 -1.39 -1.10
C ALA A 510 -14.36 -1.13 0.30
N ALA A 511 -13.29 -1.84 0.66
CA ALA A 511 -12.65 -1.69 1.97
C ALA A 511 -12.11 -0.26 2.16
N ALA A 512 -11.41 0.28 1.16
CA ALA A 512 -10.88 1.64 1.18
C ALA A 512 -12.00 2.67 1.34
N SER A 513 -13.12 2.51 0.64
CA SER A 513 -14.27 3.41 0.75
C SER A 513 -14.88 3.40 2.16
N VAL A 514 -15.04 2.21 2.76
CA VAL A 514 -15.56 2.07 4.13
C VAL A 514 -14.59 2.64 5.15
N VAL A 515 -13.30 2.34 5.04
CA VAL A 515 -12.24 2.87 5.92
C VAL A 515 -12.17 4.38 5.84
N LEU A 516 -12.11 4.94 4.63
CA LEU A 516 -12.06 6.39 4.42
C LEU A 516 -13.26 7.12 5.04
N PHE A 517 -14.46 6.59 4.82
CA PHE A 517 -15.68 7.20 5.34
C PHE A 517 -15.75 7.13 6.87
N ALA A 518 -15.40 5.98 7.46
CA ALA A 518 -15.33 5.82 8.90
C ALA A 518 -14.28 6.77 9.53
N SER A 519 -13.10 6.89 8.91
CA SER A 519 -12.06 7.82 9.34
C SER A 519 -12.54 9.26 9.31
N LYS A 520 -13.30 9.66 8.28
CA LYS A 520 -13.87 11.01 8.19
C LYS A 520 -14.90 11.28 9.29
N LEU A 521 -15.64 10.25 9.70
CA LEU A 521 -16.58 10.31 10.83
C LEU A 521 -15.90 10.17 12.20
N ALA A 522 -14.57 10.15 12.25
CA ALA A 522 -13.79 9.96 13.48
C ALA A 522 -14.11 8.66 14.22
N LEU A 523 -14.57 7.63 13.49
CA LEU A 523 -14.88 6.31 14.04
C LEU A 523 -13.65 5.42 13.90
N PRO A 524 -13.00 5.01 15.00
CA PRO A 524 -11.91 4.05 14.93
C PRO A 524 -12.47 2.69 14.53
N ILE A 525 -12.09 2.23 13.34
CA ILE A 525 -12.48 0.91 12.83
C ILE A 525 -11.22 0.10 12.54
N SER A 526 -11.35 -1.23 12.48
CA SER A 526 -10.24 -2.06 12.01
C SER A 526 -10.26 -2.15 10.49
N ALA A 527 -9.23 -1.61 9.84
CA ALA A 527 -9.05 -1.74 8.40
C ALA A 527 -8.86 -3.22 8.00
N THR A 528 -8.13 -4.01 8.81
CA THR A 528 -7.98 -5.47 8.67
C THR A 528 -9.33 -6.18 8.57
N HIS A 529 -10.26 -5.91 9.48
CA HIS A 529 -11.58 -6.55 9.49
C HIS A 529 -12.39 -6.16 8.27
N THR A 530 -12.36 -4.87 7.94
CA THR A 530 -13.10 -4.32 6.80
C THR A 530 -12.66 -4.98 5.49
N LEU A 531 -11.35 -5.16 5.31
CA LEU A 531 -10.79 -5.85 4.15
C LEU A 531 -11.13 -7.35 4.15
N VAL A 532 -10.95 -8.06 5.27
CA VAL A 532 -11.30 -9.49 5.35
C VAL A 532 -12.78 -9.69 5.01
N GLY A 533 -13.65 -8.85 5.58
CA GLY A 533 -15.07 -8.80 5.23
C GLY A 533 -15.27 -8.54 3.74
N ALA A 534 -14.59 -7.54 3.16
CA ALA A 534 -14.66 -7.25 1.74
C ALA A 534 -14.22 -8.44 0.86
N VAL A 535 -13.14 -9.14 1.19
CA VAL A 535 -12.71 -10.35 0.47
C VAL A 535 -13.76 -11.46 0.59
N MET A 536 -14.34 -11.66 1.79
CA MET A 536 -15.44 -12.61 1.99
C MET A 536 -16.67 -12.25 1.16
N GLY A 537 -17.04 -10.97 1.08
CA GLY A 537 -18.17 -10.50 0.27
C GLY A 537 -18.00 -10.79 -1.22
N VAL A 538 -16.79 -10.62 -1.76
CA VAL A 538 -16.46 -11.02 -3.14
C VAL A 538 -16.56 -12.53 -3.32
N GLY A 539 -16.12 -13.32 -2.33
CA GLY A 539 -16.30 -14.77 -2.30
C GLY A 539 -17.78 -15.15 -2.35
N PHE A 540 -18.60 -14.64 -1.44
CA PHE A 540 -20.04 -14.94 -1.39
C PHE A 540 -20.78 -14.57 -2.68
N ALA A 541 -20.34 -13.54 -3.40
CA ALA A 541 -20.91 -13.19 -4.70
C ALA A 541 -20.73 -14.26 -5.79
N ARG A 542 -19.82 -15.24 -5.58
CA ARG A 542 -19.61 -16.44 -6.43
C ARG A 542 -20.29 -17.70 -5.90
N GLY A 543 -20.89 -17.65 -4.72
CA GLY A 543 -21.47 -18.80 -4.02
C GLY A 543 -20.76 -19.13 -2.70
N LEU A 544 -21.52 -19.72 -1.78
CA LEU A 544 -21.11 -19.96 -0.38
C LEU A 544 -19.89 -20.88 -0.24
N ASN A 545 -19.65 -21.79 -1.19
CA ASN A 545 -18.55 -22.77 -1.14
C ASN A 545 -17.18 -22.17 -1.50
N SER A 546 -17.11 -20.91 -1.93
CA SER A 546 -15.87 -20.28 -2.40
C SER A 546 -15.01 -19.67 -1.28
N VAL A 547 -15.58 -19.52 -0.07
CA VAL A 547 -14.87 -18.98 1.10
C VAL A 547 -14.43 -20.13 2.00
N ARG A 548 -13.13 -20.23 2.30
CA ARG A 548 -12.59 -21.24 3.21
C ARG A 548 -12.97 -20.92 4.65
N ALA A 549 -13.98 -21.62 5.18
CA ALA A 549 -14.47 -21.43 6.55
C ALA A 549 -13.37 -21.61 7.61
N GLU A 550 -12.40 -22.51 7.37
CA GLU A 550 -11.25 -22.72 8.25
C GLU A 550 -10.40 -21.45 8.38
N THR A 551 -10.03 -20.83 7.26
CA THR A 551 -9.25 -19.58 7.25
C THR A 551 -10.00 -18.44 7.94
N VAL A 552 -11.31 -18.33 7.73
CA VAL A 552 -12.14 -17.33 8.42
C VAL A 552 -12.11 -17.57 9.93
N ARG A 553 -12.26 -18.82 10.37
CA ARG A 553 -12.19 -19.18 11.79
C ARG A 553 -10.83 -18.85 12.39
N GLU A 554 -9.73 -19.14 11.70
CA GLU A 554 -8.38 -18.78 12.15
C GLU A 554 -8.21 -17.27 12.35
N ILE A 555 -8.68 -16.47 11.39
CA ILE A 555 -8.64 -15.01 11.46
C ILE A 555 -9.48 -14.48 12.62
N VAL A 556 -10.72 -14.93 12.77
CA VAL A 556 -11.59 -14.49 13.88
C VAL A 556 -11.01 -14.90 15.24
N THR A 557 -10.39 -16.08 15.32
CA THR A 557 -9.71 -16.54 16.52
C THR A 557 -8.50 -15.67 16.85
N SER A 558 -7.71 -15.26 15.86
CA SER A 558 -6.57 -14.36 16.07
C SER A 558 -7.01 -13.00 16.62
N TRP A 559 -8.15 -12.48 16.15
CA TRP A 559 -8.74 -11.23 16.64
C TRP A 559 -9.19 -11.36 18.10
N ALA A 560 -9.89 -12.45 18.43
CA ALA A 560 -10.36 -12.71 19.78
C ALA A 560 -9.20 -12.87 20.78
N VAL A 561 -8.10 -13.51 20.39
CA VAL A 561 -6.90 -13.69 21.23
C VAL A 561 -6.10 -12.39 21.37
N THR A 562 -6.14 -11.51 20.38
CA THR A 562 -5.35 -10.26 20.38
C THR A 562 -5.73 -9.32 21.53
N ILE A 563 -7.01 -9.23 21.88
CA ILE A 563 -7.49 -8.37 22.98
C ILE A 563 -6.92 -8.78 24.35
N PRO A 564 -7.12 -10.02 24.84
CA PRO A 564 -6.63 -10.43 26.16
C PRO A 564 -5.11 -10.44 26.24
N VAL A 565 -4.41 -10.78 25.14
CA VAL A 565 -2.94 -10.72 25.11
C VAL A 565 -2.47 -9.29 25.29
N GLY A 566 -3.01 -8.33 24.53
CA GLY A 566 -2.69 -6.91 24.69
C GLY A 566 -3.02 -6.38 26.09
N ALA A 567 -4.18 -6.74 26.64
CA ALA A 567 -4.58 -6.37 28.00
C ALA A 567 -3.59 -6.88 29.06
N SER A 568 -3.24 -8.17 29.00
CA SER A 568 -2.35 -8.81 29.98
C SER A 568 -0.93 -8.25 29.96
N LEU A 569 -0.38 -8.04 28.75
CA LEU A 569 0.94 -7.44 28.57
C LEU A 569 0.96 -5.98 29.03
N ALA A 570 -0.11 -5.22 28.80
CA ALA A 570 -0.19 -3.83 29.26
C ALA A 570 -0.20 -3.72 30.79
N VAL A 571 -0.90 -4.63 31.48
CA VAL A 571 -0.88 -4.72 32.94
C VAL A 571 0.52 -5.03 33.45
N LEU A 572 1.18 -6.03 32.87
CA LEU A 572 2.54 -6.41 33.23
C LEU A 572 3.53 -5.26 33.00
N TYR A 573 3.47 -4.59 31.84
CA TYR A 573 4.36 -3.48 31.51
C TYR A 573 4.12 -2.27 32.39
N THR A 574 2.87 -2.00 32.77
CA THR A 574 2.55 -0.91 33.71
C THR A 574 3.17 -1.20 35.08
N TRP A 575 3.08 -2.45 35.56
CA TRP A 575 3.71 -2.84 36.82
C TRP A 575 5.23 -2.63 36.79
N ILE A 576 5.90 -3.03 35.71
CA ILE A 576 7.35 -2.83 35.54
C ILE A 576 7.68 -1.33 35.46
N LEU A 577 6.97 -0.59 34.61
CA LEU A 577 7.27 0.80 34.30
C LEU A 577 7.00 1.72 35.49
N THR A 578 5.96 1.46 36.28
CA THR A 578 5.70 2.22 37.52
C THR A 578 6.81 2.02 38.56
N LYS A 579 7.36 0.80 38.69
CA LYS A 579 8.54 0.56 39.54
C LYS A 579 9.76 1.31 39.02
N LEU A 580 10.03 1.23 37.72
CA LEU A 580 11.16 1.92 37.12
C LEU A 580 11.03 3.45 37.25
N LEU A 581 9.85 3.99 36.98
CA LEU A 581 9.56 5.41 37.13
C LEU A 581 9.70 5.87 38.57
N SER A 582 9.34 5.06 39.58
CA SER A 582 9.54 5.46 40.99
C SER A 582 11.01 5.65 41.40
N PHE A 583 11.97 5.12 40.62
CA PHE A 583 13.40 5.39 40.83
C PHE A 583 13.89 6.65 40.11
N ILE A 584 13.16 7.10 39.09
CA ILE A 584 13.53 8.25 38.22
C ILE A 584 12.76 9.52 38.64
N LEU A 585 11.49 9.35 39.02
CA LEU A 585 10.55 10.39 39.36
C LEU A 585 10.58 10.72 40.84
#